data_AF-A0A6M1NQM5-F1
#
_entry.id   AF-A0A6M1NQM5-F1
#
_cell.length_a   1.000
_cell.length_b   1.000
_cell.length_c   1.000
_cell.angle_alpha   90.00
_cell.angle_beta   90.00
_cell.angle_gamma   90.00
#
_symmetry.space_group_name_H-M   'P 1'
#
loop_
_entity.id
_entity.type
_entity.pdbx_description
1 polymer ?
#
loop_
_entity_poly.entity_id
_entity_poly.type
_entity_poly.pdbx_seq_one_letter_code
_entity_poly.pdbx_strand_id
1 'polypeptide(L)'
;MGFATKKSKRWEFGQLKWTFLSILLFVPPIHPLVMMSQASKSKVRSWYALAWILLFIQFGLFYSFYYFAGAMSSGMLATVCGYIASYIAGNGLLLSQSKDYLQRIELSEVRQLSWVNNIAHQRRLELAQAEVETPQSFVTKLMFYKKEIQNRNLQAHIEKIVRLFHLLEQRDIMEAEKFLVRHGTVVNVLREYYDLQQTRLNNAITLESKNKLETVLVQASSAIELDVTNLIKYRLLDVSAESDVYIQTLKNKKLLND
;
A
#
# COMPACT_ATOMS: atom_id res chain seq x y z
N MET A 1 4.67 2.01 -18.76
CA MET A 1 4.50 2.25 -17.30
C MET A 1 4.10 3.70 -17.06
N GLY A 2 3.47 3.99 -15.92
CA GLY A 2 3.08 5.32 -15.47
C GLY A 2 4.28 6.17 -15.05
N PHE A 3 4.04 7.44 -14.75
CA PHE A 3 5.05 8.40 -14.31
C PHE A 3 5.39 8.24 -12.82
N ALA A 4 4.40 7.89 -11.99
CA ALA A 4 4.56 7.78 -10.54
C ALA A 4 4.32 6.35 -10.01
N THR A 5 3.56 5.55 -10.76
CA THR A 5 3.07 4.22 -10.38
C THR A 5 3.37 3.17 -11.44
N LYS A 6 3.23 1.87 -11.09
CA LYS A 6 3.38 0.78 -12.07
C LYS A 6 2.16 0.67 -13.01
N LYS A 7 1.10 1.45 -12.76
CA LYS A 7 -0.14 1.48 -13.55
C LYS A 7 0.01 2.18 -14.90
N SER A 8 -1.04 2.13 -15.72
CA SER A 8 -1.06 2.80 -17.03
C SER A 8 -1.20 4.33 -16.87
N LYS A 9 -0.65 5.09 -17.81
CA LYS A 9 -0.76 6.57 -17.81
C LYS A 9 -2.22 7.03 -17.79
N ARG A 10 -3.12 6.31 -18.48
CA ARG A 10 -4.57 6.62 -18.49
C ARG A 10 -5.19 6.56 -17.10
N TRP A 11 -4.75 5.62 -16.26
CA TRP A 11 -5.21 5.52 -14.88
C TRP A 11 -4.71 6.71 -14.04
N GLU A 12 -3.43 7.08 -14.16
CA GLU A 12 -2.85 8.23 -13.43
C GLU A 12 -3.56 9.55 -13.79
N PHE A 13 -3.80 9.78 -15.08
CA PHE A 13 -4.58 10.93 -15.55
C PHE A 13 -6.03 10.90 -15.05
N GLY A 14 -6.64 9.72 -14.99
CA GLY A 14 -7.98 9.55 -14.43
C GLY A 14 -8.07 9.96 -12.95
N GLN A 15 -7.06 9.64 -12.15
CA GLN A 15 -7.02 10.00 -10.73
C GLN A 15 -6.67 11.48 -10.48
N LEU A 16 -5.89 12.10 -11.37
CA LEU A 16 -5.48 13.51 -11.30
C LEU A 16 -6.42 14.48 -12.05
N LYS A 17 -7.52 14.00 -12.64
CA LYS A 17 -8.45 14.83 -13.43
C LYS A 17 -8.89 16.12 -12.73
N TRP A 18 -9.13 16.06 -11.42
CA TRP A 18 -9.55 17.20 -10.61
C TRP A 18 -8.42 18.19 -10.35
N THR A 19 -7.17 17.71 -10.29
CA THR A 19 -5.98 18.56 -10.18
C THR A 19 -5.73 19.34 -11.46
N PHE A 20 -5.90 18.70 -12.61
CA PHE A 20 -5.82 19.42 -13.89
C PHE A 20 -6.97 20.41 -14.04
N LEU A 21 -8.17 20.04 -13.60
CA LEU A 21 -9.32 20.93 -13.61
C LEU A 21 -9.10 22.17 -12.71
N SER A 22 -8.42 22.03 -11.56
CA SER A 22 -8.15 23.17 -10.66
C SER A 22 -7.12 24.16 -11.22
N ILE A 23 -6.27 23.72 -12.14
CA ILE A 23 -5.31 24.56 -12.86
C ILE A 23 -5.99 25.28 -14.05
N LEU A 24 -7.09 24.73 -14.56
CA LEU A 24 -7.83 25.32 -15.66
C LEU A 24 -8.91 26.30 -15.17
N LEU A 25 -9.51 26.02 -14.01
CA LEU A 25 -10.49 26.89 -13.36
C LEU A 25 -9.80 27.95 -12.49
N PHE A 26 -9.48 29.08 -13.12
CA PHE A 26 -8.94 30.25 -12.43
C PHE A 26 -9.96 30.93 -11.51
N VAL A 27 -11.26 30.87 -11.85
CA VAL A 27 -12.37 31.41 -11.03
C VAL A 27 -13.58 30.45 -11.12
N PRO A 28 -14.14 29.95 -10.00
CA PRO A 28 -13.61 30.03 -8.64
C PRO A 28 -12.42 29.08 -8.43
N PRO A 29 -11.46 29.40 -7.53
CA PRO A 29 -10.35 28.49 -7.25
C PRO A 29 -10.87 27.29 -6.47
N ILE A 30 -10.90 26.14 -7.13
CA ILE A 30 -11.34 24.87 -6.52
C ILE A 30 -10.18 24.10 -5.87
N HIS A 31 -8.95 24.61 -5.96
CA HIS A 31 -7.75 23.93 -5.49
C HIS A 31 -7.80 23.48 -4.01
N PRO A 32 -8.40 24.23 -3.04
CA PRO A 32 -8.51 23.75 -1.67
C PRO A 32 -9.44 22.54 -1.56
N LEU A 33 -10.55 22.53 -2.29
CA LEU A 33 -11.52 21.41 -2.30
C LEU A 33 -10.91 20.16 -2.94
N VAL A 34 -10.16 20.34 -4.03
CA VAL A 34 -9.42 19.24 -4.66
C VAL A 34 -8.40 18.67 -3.69
N MET A 35 -7.69 19.53 -2.96
CA MET A 35 -6.72 19.12 -1.95
C MET A 35 -7.40 18.36 -0.79
N MET A 36 -8.56 18.80 -0.31
CA MET A 36 -9.34 18.07 0.71
C MET A 36 -9.76 16.68 0.22
N SER A 37 -10.27 16.59 -1.01
CA SER A 37 -10.64 15.30 -1.62
C SER A 37 -9.44 14.37 -1.73
N GLN A 38 -8.29 14.88 -2.20
CA GLN A 38 -7.07 14.09 -2.29
C GLN A 38 -6.59 13.63 -0.91
N ALA A 39 -6.60 14.52 0.08
CA ALA A 39 -6.19 14.22 1.44
C ALA A 39 -7.10 13.19 2.12
N SER A 40 -8.41 13.25 1.87
CA SER A 40 -9.39 12.27 2.38
C SER A 40 -9.19 10.89 1.76
N LYS A 41 -9.11 10.82 0.42
CA LYS A 41 -8.89 9.55 -0.30
C LYS A 41 -7.56 8.89 0.05
N SER A 42 -6.52 9.69 0.14
CA SER A 42 -5.19 9.21 0.53
C SER A 42 -5.04 9.05 2.04
N LYS A 43 -5.95 9.57 2.87
CA LYS A 43 -5.91 9.59 4.35
C LYS A 43 -4.66 10.28 4.93
N VAL A 44 -4.30 11.46 4.41
CA VAL A 44 -3.16 12.27 4.91
C VAL A 44 -3.69 13.46 5.71
N ARG A 45 -3.37 13.53 7.01
CA ARG A 45 -3.86 14.60 7.91
C ARG A 45 -3.21 15.95 7.63
N SER A 46 -1.90 16.00 7.35
CA SER A 46 -1.22 17.27 7.04
C SER A 46 -1.81 17.96 5.81
N TRP A 47 -2.13 17.20 4.77
CA TRP A 47 -2.75 17.73 3.56
C TRP A 47 -4.17 18.20 3.83
N TYR A 48 -4.92 17.48 4.67
CA TYR A 48 -6.26 17.87 5.05
C TYR A 48 -6.26 19.19 5.84
N ALA A 49 -5.33 19.35 6.78
CA ALA A 49 -5.15 20.59 7.54
C ALA A 49 -4.71 21.76 6.63
N LEU A 50 -3.76 21.54 5.71
CA LEU A 50 -3.33 22.56 4.77
C LEU A 50 -4.46 23.00 3.84
N ALA A 51 -5.31 22.07 3.41
CA ALA A 51 -6.45 22.38 2.57
C ALA A 51 -7.47 23.28 3.28
N TRP A 52 -7.72 23.05 4.59
CA TRP A 52 -8.52 23.96 5.40
C TRP A 52 -7.89 25.36 5.53
N ILE A 53 -6.58 25.44 5.76
CA ILE A 53 -5.87 26.73 5.85
C ILE A 53 -6.02 27.50 4.53
N LEU A 54 -5.78 26.86 3.38
CA LEU A 54 -5.94 27.49 2.07
C LEU A 54 -7.38 27.92 1.81
N LEU A 55 -8.36 27.12 2.23
CA LEU A 55 -9.78 27.48 2.14
C LEU A 55 -10.10 28.74 2.95
N PHE A 56 -9.62 28.84 4.20
CA PHE A 56 -9.82 30.02 5.05
C PHE A 56 -9.15 31.27 4.48
N ILE A 57 -7.92 31.13 3.96
CA ILE A 57 -7.22 32.23 3.27
C ILE A 57 -8.05 32.72 2.09
N GLN A 58 -8.63 31.81 1.31
CA GLN A 58 -9.42 32.16 0.14
C GLN A 58 -10.73 32.87 0.49
N PHE A 59 -11.42 32.43 1.56
CA PHE A 59 -12.57 33.15 2.09
C PHE A 59 -12.18 34.54 2.61
N GLY A 60 -11.04 34.67 3.28
CA GLY A 60 -10.52 35.95 3.74
C GLY A 60 -10.22 36.91 2.58
N LEU A 61 -9.59 36.41 1.51
CA LEU A 61 -9.34 37.20 0.30
C LEU A 61 -10.64 37.61 -0.39
N PHE A 62 -11.64 36.72 -0.46
CA PHE A 62 -12.94 37.03 -1.06
C PHE A 62 -13.71 38.08 -0.25
N TYR A 63 -13.73 37.95 1.08
CA TYR A 63 -14.33 38.93 1.98
C TYR A 63 -13.64 40.29 1.88
N SER A 64 -12.31 40.29 1.87
CA SER A 64 -11.51 41.50 1.71
C SER A 64 -11.75 42.17 0.35
N PHE A 65 -11.89 41.39 -0.73
CA PHE A 65 -12.24 41.92 -2.05
C PHE A 65 -13.60 42.62 -2.00
N TYR A 66 -14.62 41.99 -1.41
CA TYR A 66 -15.95 42.60 -1.26
C TYR A 66 -15.91 43.90 -0.45
N TYR A 67 -15.18 43.92 0.66
CA TYR A 67 -15.06 45.10 1.53
C TYR A 67 -14.36 46.29 0.84
N PHE A 68 -13.31 46.03 0.06
CA PHE A 68 -12.54 47.09 -0.61
C PHE A 68 -13.00 47.41 -2.03
N ALA A 69 -13.89 46.60 -2.63
CA ALA A 69 -14.39 46.79 -3.99
C ALA A 69 -15.09 48.15 -4.19
N GLY A 70 -15.82 48.63 -3.19
CA GLY A 70 -16.51 49.92 -3.25
C GLY A 70 -15.59 51.14 -3.16
N ALA A 71 -14.37 50.98 -2.63
CA ALA A 71 -13.44 52.08 -2.37
C ALA A 71 -12.37 52.25 -3.45
N MET A 72 -12.29 51.35 -4.45
CA MET A 72 -11.20 51.25 -5.45
C MET A 72 -9.80 51.52 -4.85
N SER A 73 -9.57 50.99 -3.65
CA SER A 73 -8.39 51.32 -2.86
C SER A 73 -7.20 50.44 -3.23
N SER A 74 -6.00 50.81 -2.77
CA SER A 74 -4.81 49.95 -2.80
C SER A 74 -5.04 48.57 -2.15
N GLY A 75 -5.99 48.49 -1.21
CA GLY A 75 -6.44 47.23 -0.62
C GLY A 75 -7.09 46.26 -1.63
N MET A 76 -7.83 46.78 -2.61
CA MET A 76 -8.40 45.96 -3.68
C MET A 76 -7.30 45.32 -4.54
N LEU A 77 -6.28 46.10 -4.93
CA LEU A 77 -5.12 45.57 -5.66
C LEU A 77 -4.38 44.50 -4.86
N ALA A 78 -4.17 44.72 -3.55
CA ALA A 78 -3.54 43.74 -2.67
C ALA A 78 -4.34 42.42 -2.61
N THR A 79 -5.68 42.48 -2.61
CA THR A 79 -6.52 41.26 -2.63
C THR A 79 -6.42 40.49 -3.94
N VAL A 80 -6.34 41.18 -5.08
CA VAL A 80 -6.14 40.55 -6.40
C VAL A 80 -4.76 39.90 -6.49
N CYS A 81 -3.70 40.58 -6.04
CA CYS A 81 -2.36 40.00 -5.97
C CYS A 81 -2.31 38.79 -5.02
N GLY A 82 -2.95 38.90 -3.85
CA GLY A 82 -3.05 37.80 -2.89
C GLY A 82 -3.82 36.59 -3.45
N TYR A 83 -4.88 36.84 -4.22
CA TYR A 83 -5.64 35.80 -4.91
C TYR A 83 -4.78 35.06 -5.94
N ILE A 84 -4.06 35.79 -6.80
CA ILE A 84 -3.16 35.19 -7.79
C ILE A 84 -2.05 34.39 -7.11
N ALA A 85 -1.44 34.93 -6.05
CA ALA A 85 -0.40 34.24 -5.30
C ALA A 85 -0.93 32.95 -4.65
N SER A 86 -2.11 33.01 -4.02
CA SER A 86 -2.78 31.85 -3.43
C SER A 86 -3.11 30.79 -4.48
N TYR A 87 -3.60 31.20 -5.65
CA TYR A 87 -3.90 30.30 -6.76
C TYR A 87 -2.67 29.56 -7.27
N ILE A 88 -1.57 30.26 -7.51
CA ILE A 88 -0.31 29.69 -8.00
C ILE A 88 0.28 28.76 -6.93
N ALA A 89 0.37 29.22 -5.68
CA ALA A 89 0.91 28.43 -4.59
C ALA A 89 0.07 27.17 -4.33
N GLY A 90 -1.26 27.28 -4.28
CA GLY A 90 -2.16 26.17 -4.03
C GLY A 90 -2.09 25.09 -5.11
N ASN A 91 -2.11 25.48 -6.39
CA ASN A 91 -1.96 24.53 -7.50
C ASN A 91 -0.53 23.95 -7.57
N GLY A 92 0.50 24.72 -7.27
CA GLY A 92 1.87 24.22 -7.17
C GLY A 92 2.04 23.16 -6.07
N LEU A 93 1.40 23.36 -4.93
CA LEU A 93 1.37 22.38 -3.83
C LEU A 93 0.63 21.10 -4.24
N LEU A 94 -0.51 21.20 -4.93
CA LEU A 94 -1.23 20.03 -5.46
C LEU A 94 -0.37 19.21 -6.44
N LEU A 95 0.35 19.88 -7.34
CA LEU A 95 1.21 19.22 -8.30
C LEU A 95 2.41 18.52 -7.63
N SER A 96 3.04 19.16 -6.65
CA SER A 96 4.15 18.52 -5.91
C SER A 96 3.71 17.28 -5.13
N GLN A 97 2.46 17.25 -4.66
CA GLN A 97 1.88 16.12 -3.92
C GLN A 97 1.33 15.01 -4.83
N SER A 98 1.15 15.27 -6.13
CA SER A 98 0.51 14.35 -7.08
C SER A 98 1.16 12.96 -7.13
N LYS A 99 2.50 12.89 -7.07
CA LYS A 99 3.24 11.63 -7.07
C LYS A 99 2.92 10.78 -5.84
N ASP A 100 3.04 11.37 -4.65
CA ASP A 100 2.79 10.66 -3.39
C ASP A 100 1.30 10.28 -3.26
N TYR A 101 0.39 11.12 -3.77
CA TYR A 101 -1.04 10.83 -3.84
C TYR A 101 -1.33 9.59 -4.69
N LEU A 102 -0.76 9.52 -5.91
CA LEU A 102 -0.95 8.39 -6.81
C LEU A 102 -0.42 7.08 -6.23
N GLN A 103 0.79 7.12 -5.63
CA GLN A 103 1.38 5.94 -4.97
C GLN A 103 0.51 5.43 -3.82
N ARG A 104 -0.08 6.34 -3.04
CA ARG A 104 -0.92 5.96 -1.90
C ARG A 104 -2.27 5.39 -2.33
N ILE A 105 -2.84 5.88 -3.44
CA ILE A 105 -4.04 5.27 -4.03
C ILE A 105 -3.73 3.90 -4.62
N GLU A 106 -2.59 3.71 -5.30
CA GLU A 106 -2.18 2.38 -5.77
C GLU A 106 -2.08 1.40 -4.59
N LEU A 107 -1.50 1.83 -3.46
CA LEU A 107 -1.45 1.03 -2.23
C LEU A 107 -2.83 0.73 -1.65
N SER A 108 -3.82 1.61 -1.85
CA SER A 108 -5.20 1.41 -1.37
C SER A 108 -5.92 0.24 -2.05
N GLU A 109 -5.51 -0.12 -3.27
CA GLU A 109 -6.06 -1.27 -3.98
C GLU A 109 -5.59 -2.60 -3.36
N VAL A 110 -4.44 -2.57 -2.68
CA VAL A 110 -3.81 -3.76 -2.07
C VAL A 110 -4.11 -3.84 -0.57
N ARG A 111 -4.19 -2.70 0.13
CA ARG A 111 -4.43 -2.65 1.59
C ARG A 111 -5.35 -1.50 1.99
N GLN A 112 -6.11 -1.68 3.07
CA GLN A 112 -6.86 -0.58 3.66
C GLN A 112 -5.91 0.50 4.18
N LEU A 113 -6.07 1.73 3.68
CA LEU A 113 -5.26 2.87 4.14
C LEU A 113 -5.65 3.28 5.56
N SER A 114 -4.67 3.68 6.37
CA SER A 114 -4.87 4.33 7.68
C SER A 114 -4.56 5.83 7.62
N TRP A 115 -5.07 6.61 8.58
CA TRP A 115 -4.77 8.04 8.65
C TRP A 115 -3.35 8.29 9.11
N VAL A 116 -2.60 9.09 8.35
CA VAL A 116 -1.19 9.36 8.62
C VAL A 116 -0.95 10.85 8.72
N ASN A 117 -0.11 11.24 9.67
CA ASN A 117 0.21 12.65 9.94
C ASN A 117 0.99 13.27 8.78
N ASN A 118 2.05 12.62 8.30
CA ASN A 118 2.88 13.09 7.19
C ASN A 118 3.48 11.90 6.40
N ILE A 119 3.40 11.95 5.08
CA ILE A 119 3.95 10.91 4.18
C ILE A 119 5.46 10.78 4.34
N ALA A 120 6.20 11.89 4.48
CA ALA A 120 7.65 11.83 4.65
C ALA A 120 8.06 11.16 5.98
N HIS A 121 7.28 11.42 7.04
CA HIS A 121 7.52 10.81 8.35
C HIS A 121 7.14 9.32 8.34
N GLN A 122 6.02 8.96 7.71
CA GLN A 122 5.67 7.55 7.55
C GLN A 122 6.65 6.82 6.63
N ARG A 123 7.10 7.41 5.53
CA ARG A 123 8.12 6.79 4.67
C ARG A 123 9.41 6.59 5.46
N ARG A 124 9.80 7.51 6.34
CA ARG A 124 10.94 7.31 7.25
C ARG A 124 10.69 6.22 8.29
N LEU A 125 9.48 6.13 8.84
CA LEU A 125 9.11 5.05 9.78
C LEU A 125 9.01 3.70 9.08
N GLU A 126 8.48 3.63 7.86
CA GLU A 126 8.43 2.45 7.00
C GLU A 126 9.83 2.06 6.53
N LEU A 127 10.73 3.02 6.24
CA LEU A 127 12.14 2.76 5.92
C LEU A 127 12.95 2.35 7.17
N ALA A 128 12.61 2.87 8.35
CA ALA A 128 13.23 2.48 9.62
C ALA A 128 12.68 1.15 10.15
N GLN A 129 11.44 0.79 9.79
CA GLN A 129 10.85 -0.53 10.02
C GLN A 129 11.21 -1.52 8.90
N ALA A 130 11.60 -1.03 7.72
CA ALA A 130 12.20 -1.82 6.65
C ALA A 130 13.69 -2.00 6.92
N GLU A 131 14.01 -2.84 7.90
CA GLU A 131 14.86 -3.96 7.51
C GLU A 131 14.12 -4.63 6.35
N VAL A 132 14.58 -4.41 5.12
CA VAL A 132 13.93 -4.97 3.94
C VAL A 132 13.85 -6.49 4.16
N GLU A 133 12.67 -6.99 4.49
CA GLU A 133 12.40 -8.41 4.48
C GLU A 133 12.46 -8.81 3.01
N THR A 134 13.63 -9.26 2.58
CA THR A 134 13.77 -9.97 1.32
C THR A 134 13.24 -11.39 1.53
N PRO A 135 12.80 -12.08 0.46
CA PRO A 135 12.53 -13.52 0.50
C PRO A 135 13.62 -14.31 1.23
N GLN A 136 14.88 -13.96 1.01
CA GLN A 136 16.03 -14.58 1.66
C GLN A 136 16.09 -14.26 3.15
N SER A 137 15.92 -12.99 3.55
CA SER A 137 15.87 -12.59 4.97
C SER A 137 14.75 -13.31 5.72
N PHE A 138 13.58 -13.45 5.10
CA PHE A 138 12.45 -14.18 5.67
C PHE A 138 12.76 -15.65 5.92
N VAL A 139 13.33 -16.35 4.93
CA VAL A 139 13.77 -17.75 5.11
C VAL A 139 14.84 -17.85 6.21
N THR A 140 15.82 -16.93 6.23
CA THR A 140 16.84 -16.91 7.28
C THR A 140 16.23 -16.76 8.68
N LYS A 141 15.27 -15.85 8.85
CA LYS A 141 14.55 -15.66 10.13
C LYS A 141 13.75 -16.92 10.51
N LEU A 142 13.04 -17.54 9.58
CA LEU A 142 12.31 -18.79 9.83
C LEU A 142 13.26 -19.92 10.25
N MET A 143 14.40 -20.06 9.57
CA MET A 143 15.41 -21.07 9.90
C MET A 143 16.07 -20.82 11.26
N PHE A 144 16.31 -19.55 11.61
CA PHE A 144 16.75 -19.16 12.95
C PHE A 144 15.75 -19.62 14.01
N TYR A 145 14.47 -19.25 13.87
CA TYR A 145 13.44 -19.65 14.85
C TYR A 145 13.21 -21.15 14.89
N LYS A 146 13.32 -21.86 13.77
CA LYS A 146 13.27 -23.35 13.74
C LYS A 146 14.33 -23.96 14.65
N LYS A 147 15.55 -23.42 14.65
CA LYS A 147 16.67 -23.92 15.46
C LYS A 147 16.48 -23.63 16.95
N GLU A 148 15.92 -22.46 17.26
CA GLU A 148 15.83 -21.93 18.62
C GLU A 148 14.58 -22.39 19.40
N ILE A 149 13.47 -22.64 18.70
CA ILE A 149 12.22 -23.11 19.30
C ILE A 149 12.34 -24.59 19.68
N GLN A 150 12.00 -24.94 20.92
CA GLN A 150 12.10 -26.33 21.41
C GLN A 150 10.88 -27.20 21.04
N ASN A 151 9.75 -26.58 20.72
CA ASN A 151 8.51 -27.28 20.39
C ASN A 151 8.60 -27.93 18.99
N ARG A 152 8.65 -29.27 18.95
CA ARG A 152 8.75 -30.06 17.71
C ARG A 152 7.56 -29.86 16.76
N ASN A 153 6.36 -29.61 17.30
CA ASN A 153 5.18 -29.36 16.47
C ASN A 153 5.33 -28.05 15.68
N LEU A 154 5.75 -26.98 16.37
CA LEU A 154 6.04 -25.71 15.72
C LEU A 154 7.16 -25.81 14.69
N GLN A 155 8.23 -26.56 15.00
CA GLN A 155 9.31 -26.80 14.04
C GLN A 155 8.79 -27.41 12.73
N ALA A 156 7.86 -28.36 12.80
CA ALA A 156 7.25 -28.97 11.61
C ALA A 156 6.42 -27.96 10.80
N HIS A 157 5.66 -27.08 11.48
CA HIS A 157 4.92 -26.00 10.82
C HIS A 157 5.84 -24.97 10.15
N ILE A 158 6.93 -24.58 10.82
CA ILE A 158 7.93 -23.68 10.25
C ILE A 158 8.58 -24.32 9.02
N GLU A 159 8.96 -25.59 9.08
CA GLU A 159 9.55 -26.32 7.96
C GLU A 159 8.58 -26.40 6.77
N LYS A 160 7.30 -26.66 7.03
CA LYS A 160 6.26 -26.63 6.00
C LYS A 160 6.17 -25.26 5.32
N ILE A 161 6.20 -24.18 6.09
CA ILE A 161 6.16 -22.81 5.55
C ILE A 161 7.41 -22.54 4.69
N VAL A 162 8.60 -22.89 5.17
CA VAL A 162 9.86 -22.74 4.41
C VAL A 162 9.80 -23.51 3.09
N ARG A 163 9.33 -24.76 3.12
CA ARG A 163 9.19 -25.59 1.91
C ARG A 163 8.23 -24.97 0.90
N LEU A 164 7.06 -24.50 1.36
CA LEU A 164 6.07 -23.84 0.50
C LEU A 164 6.63 -22.53 -0.08
N PHE A 165 7.40 -21.78 0.69
CA PHE A 165 8.04 -20.56 0.23
C PHE A 165 9.09 -20.83 -0.85
N HIS A 166 9.97 -21.82 -0.67
CA HIS A 166 10.94 -22.20 -1.69
C HIS A 166 10.29 -22.70 -2.99
N LEU A 167 9.15 -23.39 -2.90
CA LEU A 167 8.37 -23.78 -4.09
C LEU A 167 7.86 -22.57 -4.88
N LEU A 168 7.52 -21.47 -4.20
CA LEU A 168 7.12 -20.22 -4.85
C LEU A 168 8.34 -19.49 -5.44
N GLU A 169 9.41 -19.35 -4.66
CA GLU A 169 10.65 -18.66 -5.06
C GLU A 169 11.29 -19.27 -6.32
N GLN A 170 11.36 -20.61 -6.39
CA GLN A 170 11.91 -21.31 -7.56
C GLN A 170 11.12 -21.08 -8.85
N ARG A 171 9.83 -20.72 -8.74
CA ARG A 171 8.94 -20.61 -9.90
C ARG A 171 8.67 -19.18 -10.32
N ASP A 172 8.49 -18.26 -9.37
CA ASP A 172 8.20 -16.85 -9.65
C ASP A 172 8.57 -15.97 -8.46
N ILE A 173 9.65 -15.19 -8.63
CA ILE A 173 10.18 -14.27 -7.62
C ILE A 173 9.12 -13.22 -7.21
N MET A 174 8.28 -12.77 -8.15
CA MET A 174 7.27 -11.75 -7.88
C MET A 174 6.12 -12.30 -7.05
N GLU A 175 5.74 -13.58 -7.23
CA GLU A 175 4.76 -14.23 -6.36
C GLU A 175 5.33 -14.51 -4.97
N ALA A 176 6.62 -14.83 -4.85
CA ALA A 176 7.28 -14.96 -3.56
C ALA A 176 7.29 -13.63 -2.77
N GLU A 177 7.50 -12.50 -3.44
CA GLU A 177 7.38 -11.17 -2.83
C GLU A 177 5.94 -10.87 -2.37
N LYS A 178 4.93 -11.16 -3.19
CA LYS A 178 3.51 -11.00 -2.80
C LYS A 178 3.17 -11.88 -1.61
N PHE A 179 3.66 -13.11 -1.61
CA PHE A 179 3.47 -14.06 -0.52
C PHE A 179 4.10 -13.54 0.79
N LEU A 180 5.33 -13.02 0.73
CA LEU A 180 5.99 -12.39 1.86
C LEU A 180 5.15 -11.25 2.44
N VAL A 181 4.61 -10.38 1.60
CA VAL A 181 3.76 -9.27 2.07
C VAL A 181 2.49 -9.76 2.77
N ARG A 182 1.89 -10.86 2.28
CA ARG A 182 0.66 -11.43 2.89
C ARG A 182 0.94 -12.16 4.20
N HIS A 183 2.05 -12.87 4.31
CA HIS A 183 2.32 -13.81 5.41
C HIS A 183 3.54 -13.45 6.27
N GLY A 184 4.17 -12.28 6.04
CA GLY A 184 5.37 -11.83 6.77
C GLY A 184 5.15 -11.68 8.28
N THR A 185 3.91 -11.46 8.71
CA THR A 185 3.53 -11.37 10.12
C THR A 185 3.80 -12.65 10.91
N VAL A 186 3.94 -13.81 10.25
CA VAL A 186 4.33 -15.08 10.88
C VAL A 186 5.66 -14.96 11.63
N VAL A 187 6.61 -14.20 11.09
CA VAL A 187 7.92 -13.97 11.73
C VAL A 187 7.75 -13.23 13.05
N ASN A 188 6.84 -12.26 13.12
CA ASN A 188 6.54 -11.56 14.37
C ASN A 188 5.93 -12.51 15.40
N VAL A 189 5.01 -13.40 15.00
CA VAL A 189 4.42 -14.40 15.90
C VAL A 189 5.50 -15.36 16.45
N LEU A 190 6.45 -15.78 15.60
CA LEU A 190 7.59 -16.61 16.02
C LEU A 190 8.53 -15.87 16.96
N ARG A 191 8.77 -14.57 16.73
CA ARG A 191 9.57 -13.72 17.62
C ARG A 191 8.95 -13.63 19.01
N GLU A 192 7.66 -13.29 19.10
CA GLU A 192 6.97 -13.20 20.40
C GLU A 192 6.96 -14.54 21.13
N TYR A 193 6.79 -15.66 20.40
CA TYR A 193 6.88 -17.00 20.99
C TYR A 193 8.29 -17.28 21.52
N TYR A 194 9.32 -16.94 20.76
CA TYR A 194 10.73 -17.09 21.17
C TYR A 194 11.06 -16.27 22.42
N ASP A 195 10.62 -15.00 22.45
CA ASP A 195 10.83 -14.11 23.60
C ASP A 195 10.16 -14.69 24.86
N LEU A 196 8.91 -15.16 24.75
CA LEU A 196 8.23 -15.87 25.84
C LEU A 196 8.93 -17.18 26.24
N GLN A 197 9.59 -17.87 25.32
CA GLN A 197 10.42 -19.04 25.65
C GLN A 197 11.66 -18.64 26.45
N GLN A 198 12.35 -17.55 26.06
CA GLN A 198 13.55 -17.06 26.73
C GLN A 198 13.27 -16.54 28.16
N THR A 199 12.10 -15.94 28.41
CA THR A 199 11.78 -15.44 29.75
C THR A 199 11.78 -16.52 30.83
N ARG A 200 11.60 -17.80 30.46
CA ARG A 200 11.48 -18.96 31.37
C ARG A 200 10.43 -18.78 32.48
N LEU A 201 9.49 -17.86 32.28
CA LEU A 201 8.38 -17.63 33.21
C LEU A 201 7.35 -18.75 33.01
N ASN A 202 7.06 -19.46 34.10
CA ASN A 202 6.11 -20.58 34.12
C ASN A 202 4.82 -20.21 34.87
N ASN A 203 4.28 -19.02 34.61
CA ASN A 203 2.99 -18.62 35.14
C ASN A 203 1.85 -19.00 34.16
N ALA A 204 0.62 -19.07 34.66
CA ALA A 204 -0.55 -19.48 33.86
C ALA A 204 -0.76 -18.58 32.62
N ILE A 205 -0.50 -17.27 32.76
CA ILE A 205 -0.68 -16.27 31.68
C ILE A 205 0.33 -16.51 30.55
N THR A 206 1.58 -16.81 30.88
CA THR A 206 2.64 -17.10 29.91
C THR A 206 2.36 -18.41 29.18
N LEU A 207 1.85 -19.43 29.88
CA LEU A 207 1.47 -20.70 29.26
C LEU A 207 0.27 -20.54 28.32
N GLU A 208 -0.76 -19.80 28.73
CA GLU A 208 -1.92 -19.48 27.88
C GLU A 208 -1.50 -18.69 26.64
N SER A 209 -0.63 -17.69 26.82
CA SER A 209 -0.09 -16.88 25.71
C SER A 209 0.72 -17.73 24.73
N LYS A 210 1.55 -18.66 25.22
CA LYS A 210 2.28 -19.62 24.37
C LYS A 210 1.32 -20.49 23.56
N ASN A 211 0.33 -21.11 24.20
CA ASN A 211 -0.66 -21.94 23.52
C ASN A 211 -1.45 -21.17 22.46
N LYS A 212 -1.77 -19.89 22.73
CA LYS A 212 -2.44 -19.01 21.76
C LYS A 212 -1.56 -18.72 20.55
N LEU A 213 -0.28 -18.39 20.77
CA LEU A 213 0.69 -18.18 19.67
C LEU A 213 0.91 -19.47 18.86
N GLU A 214 0.95 -20.62 19.52
CA GLU A 214 1.02 -21.92 18.85
C GLU A 214 -0.18 -22.15 17.93
N THR A 215 -1.38 -21.91 18.44
CA THR A 215 -2.62 -22.05 17.66
C THR A 215 -2.62 -21.12 16.44
N VAL A 216 -2.15 -19.88 16.60
CA VAL A 216 -2.02 -18.92 15.50
C VAL A 216 -1.03 -19.41 14.45
N LEU A 217 0.11 -19.98 14.85
CA LEU A 217 1.11 -20.53 13.92
C LEU A 217 0.58 -21.74 13.15
N VAL A 218 -0.16 -22.62 13.80
CA VAL A 218 -0.83 -23.76 13.14
C VAL A 218 -1.81 -23.25 12.08
N GLN A 219 -2.66 -22.28 12.44
CA GLN A 219 -3.62 -21.69 11.51
C GLN A 219 -2.93 -20.96 10.35
N ALA A 220 -1.86 -20.21 10.63
CA ALA A 220 -1.09 -19.54 9.60
C ALA A 220 -0.46 -20.54 8.62
N SER A 221 0.10 -21.65 9.12
CA SER A 221 0.65 -22.73 8.30
C SER A 221 -0.39 -23.34 7.36
N SER A 222 -1.62 -23.59 7.85
CA SER A 222 -2.73 -24.08 7.04
C SER A 222 -3.24 -23.05 6.03
N ALA A 223 -3.32 -21.77 6.41
CA ALA A 223 -3.74 -20.70 5.50
C ALA A 223 -2.73 -20.49 4.36
N ILE A 224 -1.43 -20.57 4.68
CA ILE A 224 -0.33 -20.54 3.72
C ILE A 224 -0.43 -21.70 2.73
N GLU A 225 -0.66 -22.92 3.22
CA GLU A 225 -0.86 -24.08 2.36
C GLU A 225 -2.03 -23.88 1.41
N LEU A 226 -3.19 -23.43 1.91
CA LEU A 226 -4.36 -23.18 1.10
C LEU A 226 -4.11 -22.11 0.02
N ASP A 227 -3.41 -21.03 0.35
CA ASP A 227 -3.04 -19.97 -0.60
C ASP A 227 -2.16 -20.52 -1.74
N VAL A 228 -1.14 -21.33 -1.39
CA VAL A 228 -0.29 -21.99 -2.39
C VAL A 228 -1.06 -23.00 -3.23
N THR A 229 -1.94 -23.81 -2.63
CA THR A 229 -2.78 -24.76 -3.36
C THR A 229 -3.71 -24.04 -4.33
N ASN A 230 -4.32 -22.93 -3.93
CA ASN A 230 -5.17 -22.14 -4.80
C ASN A 230 -4.38 -21.54 -5.97
N LEU A 231 -3.18 -21.02 -5.71
CA LEU A 231 -2.29 -20.51 -6.75
C LEU A 231 -1.92 -21.59 -7.77
N ILE A 232 -1.61 -22.81 -7.30
CA ILE A 232 -1.36 -23.96 -8.18
C ILE A 232 -2.62 -24.30 -9.00
N LYS A 233 -3.80 -24.33 -8.37
CA LYS A 233 -5.07 -24.65 -9.03
C LYS A 233 -5.42 -23.66 -10.15
N TYR A 234 -5.31 -22.36 -9.88
CA TYR A 234 -5.56 -21.33 -10.91
C TYR A 234 -4.63 -21.52 -12.12
N ARG A 235 -3.34 -21.78 -11.87
CA ARG A 235 -2.38 -22.02 -12.94
C ARG A 235 -2.66 -23.30 -13.73
N LEU A 236 -3.06 -24.38 -13.07
CA LEU A 236 -3.44 -25.61 -13.78
C LEU A 236 -4.64 -25.39 -14.70
N LEU A 237 -5.60 -24.55 -14.30
CA LEU A 237 -6.72 -24.16 -15.16
C LEU A 237 -6.24 -23.35 -16.37
N ASP A 238 -5.32 -22.41 -16.17
CA ASP A 238 -4.73 -21.64 -17.26
C ASP A 238 -3.98 -22.54 -18.26
N VAL A 239 -3.13 -23.45 -17.76
CA VAL A 239 -2.39 -24.41 -18.61
C VAL A 239 -3.33 -25.36 -19.33
N SER A 240 -4.42 -25.82 -18.69
CA SER A 240 -5.42 -26.65 -19.34
C SER A 240 -6.10 -25.91 -20.49
N ALA A 241 -6.51 -24.66 -20.27
CA ALA A 241 -7.11 -23.83 -21.30
C ALA A 241 -6.13 -23.56 -22.47
N GLU A 242 -4.87 -23.28 -22.17
CA GLU A 242 -3.83 -23.11 -23.20
C GLU A 242 -3.56 -24.40 -23.97
N SER A 243 -3.53 -25.54 -23.28
CA SER A 243 -3.33 -26.85 -23.88
C SER A 243 -4.49 -27.21 -24.82
N ASP A 244 -5.73 -26.93 -24.41
CA ASP A 244 -6.90 -27.16 -25.24
C ASP A 244 -6.88 -26.29 -26.51
N VAL A 245 -6.52 -25.01 -26.38
CA VAL A 245 -6.34 -24.09 -27.52
C VAL A 245 -5.21 -24.56 -28.44
N TYR A 246 -4.10 -25.06 -27.88
CA TYR A 246 -2.99 -25.60 -28.65
C TYR A 246 -3.38 -26.86 -29.42
N ILE A 247 -4.07 -27.80 -28.78
CA ILE A 247 -4.61 -29.01 -29.43
C ILE A 247 -5.58 -28.62 -30.54
N GLN A 248 -6.51 -27.70 -30.29
CA GLN A 248 -7.41 -27.19 -31.32
C GLN A 248 -6.65 -26.54 -32.49
N THR A 249 -5.59 -25.79 -32.20
CA THR A 249 -4.74 -25.18 -33.23
C THR A 249 -4.02 -26.24 -34.06
N LEU A 250 -3.51 -27.31 -33.44
CA LEU A 250 -2.88 -28.43 -34.12
C LEU A 250 -3.88 -29.21 -34.99
N LYS A 251 -5.10 -29.46 -34.49
CA LYS A 251 -6.20 -30.03 -35.27
C LYS A 251 -6.56 -29.16 -36.47
N ASN A 252 -6.73 -27.85 -36.26
CA ASN A 252 -7.03 -26.88 -37.33
C ASN A 252 -5.93 -26.80 -38.39
N LYS A 253 -4.66 -26.98 -37.99
CA LYS A 253 -3.50 -27.05 -38.89
C LYS A 253 -3.30 -28.43 -39.53
N LYS A 254 -4.18 -29.41 -39.27
CA LYS A 254 -4.10 -30.81 -39.74
C LYS A 254 -2.80 -31.52 -39.34
N LEU A 255 -2.21 -31.11 -38.22
CA LEU A 255 -1.02 -31.75 -37.65
C LEU A 255 -1.39 -32.88 -36.66
N LEU A 256 -2.66 -32.94 -36.27
CA LEU A 256 -3.27 -34.03 -35.52
C LEU A 256 -4.56 -34.45 -36.23
N ASN A 257 -4.75 -35.75 -36.41
CA ASN A 257 -6.03 -36.32 -36.84
C ASN A 257 -6.97 -36.40 -35.64
N ASP A 258 -8.27 -36.44 -35.91
CA ASP A 258 -9.31 -36.30 -34.89
C ASP A 258 -9.26 -37.32 -33.75
#